data_AF-A0A6M5IV58-F1
#
_entry.id   AF-A0A6M5IV58-F1
#
_cell.length_a   1.000
_cell.length_b   1.000
_cell.length_c   1.000
_cell.angle_alpha   90.00
_cell.angle_beta   90.00
_cell.angle_gamma   90.00
#
_symmetry.space_group_name_H-M   'P 1'
#
loop_
_entity.id
_entity.type
_entity.pdbx_description
1 polymer ?
#
loop_
_entity_poly.entity_id
_entity_poly.type
_entity_poly.pdbx_seq_one_letter_code
_entity_poly.pdbx_strand_id
1 'polypeptide(L)'
;MRAEFILRLRLTLRVYKRILVSMNPEIALAQRIAAEIRAEMAWQAKPVAELARVIERGVRATQRRYSGEVEFGLDEVEVVAEWLGVSKVQLLTGQRDRERAVSA
;
A
#
# COMPACT_ATOMS: atom_id res chain seq x y z
N MET A 1 11.88 40.36 7.49
CA MET A 1 12.01 39.54 8.72
C MET A 1 10.91 38.47 8.90
N ARG A 2 9.61 38.72 8.66
CA ARG A 2 8.54 37.71 8.88
C ARG A 2 8.48 36.55 7.87
N ALA A 3 8.90 36.76 6.62
CA ALA A 3 8.79 35.75 5.56
C ALA A 3 9.77 34.56 5.72
N GLU A 4 11.00 34.82 6.15
CA GLU A 4 12.01 33.77 6.38
C GLU A 4 11.64 32.86 7.56
N PHE A 5 11.00 33.41 8.60
CA PHE A 5 10.53 32.63 9.73
C PHE A 5 9.42 31.65 9.31
N ILE A 6 8.47 32.09 8.48
CA ILE A 6 7.39 31.25 7.95
C ILE A 6 7.94 30.17 7.00
N LEU A 7 8.93 30.52 6.16
CA LEU A 7 9.58 29.56 5.26
C LEU A 7 10.37 28.49 6.02
N ARG A 8 11.15 28.88 7.04
CA ARG A 8 11.81 27.93 7.94
C ARG A 8 10.80 27.04 8.64
N LEU A 9 9.74 27.60 9.23
CA LEU A 9 8.71 26.82 9.93
C LEU A 9 8.04 25.79 9.02
N ARG A 10 7.72 26.16 7.77
CA ARG A 10 7.16 25.24 6.75
C ARG A 10 8.12 24.14 6.35
N LEU A 11 9.41 24.45 6.21
CA LEU A 11 10.47 23.47 5.93
C LEU A 11 10.64 22.50 7.09
N THR A 12 10.71 23.00 8.33
CA THR A 12 10.82 22.17 9.54
C THR A 12 9.60 21.27 9.70
N LEU A 13 8.38 21.79 9.49
CA LEU A 13 7.15 20.99 9.54
C LEU A 13 7.08 19.93 8.44
N ARG A 14 7.59 20.20 7.24
CA ARG A 14 7.63 19.22 6.14
C ARG A 14 8.60 18.08 6.43
N VAL A 15 9.76 18.37 7.02
CA VAL A 15 10.73 17.36 7.46
C VAL A 15 10.17 16.54 8.62
N TYR A 16 9.59 17.20 9.64
CA TYR A 16 8.96 16.51 10.77
C TYR A 16 7.79 15.62 10.33
N LYS A 17 6.93 16.10 9.43
CA LYS A 17 5.83 15.29 8.87
C LYS A 17 6.38 14.05 8.16
N ARG A 18 7.48 14.17 7.41
CA ARG A 18 8.12 13.04 6.72
C ARG A 18 8.71 12.02 7.70
N ILE A 19 9.34 12.49 8.78
CA ILE A 19 9.90 11.61 9.83
C ILE A 19 8.79 10.92 10.62
N LEU A 20 7.74 11.66 11.01
CA LEU A 20 6.56 11.11 11.70
C LEU A 20 5.83 10.06 10.87
N VAL A 21 5.75 10.26 9.55
CA VAL A 21 5.19 9.28 8.61
C VAL A 21 6.04 8.01 8.57
N SER A 22 7.37 8.11 8.68
CA SER A 22 8.26 6.93 8.77
C SER A 22 8.30 6.24 10.13
N MET A 23 7.88 6.93 11.21
CA MET A 23 7.84 6.41 12.58
C MET A 23 6.46 5.86 12.98
N ASN A 24 5.44 5.98 12.13
CA ASN A 24 4.13 5.38 12.40
C ASN A 24 4.08 3.96 11.80
N PRO A 25 4.10 2.89 12.62
CA PRO A 25 4.12 1.51 12.14
C PRO A 25 2.88 1.14 11.32
N GLU A 26 1.75 1.82 11.53
CA GLU A 26 0.52 1.60 10.75
C GLU A 26 0.68 2.12 9.32
N ILE A 27 1.26 3.32 9.14
CA ILE A 27 1.59 3.86 7.82
C ILE A 27 2.61 2.94 7.13
N ALA A 28 3.56 2.38 7.88
CA ALA A 28 4.50 1.42 7.34
C ALA A 28 3.77 0.15 6.84
N LEU A 29 2.77 -0.36 7.57
CA LEU A 29 1.99 -1.53 7.14
C LEU A 29 1.15 -1.24 5.89
N ALA A 30 0.44 -0.11 5.84
CA ALA A 30 -0.36 0.30 4.69
C ALA A 30 0.49 0.42 3.41
N GLN A 31 1.63 1.09 3.52
CA GLN A 31 2.59 1.26 2.43
C GLN A 31 3.18 -0.07 1.97
N ARG A 32 3.44 -0.96 2.93
CA ARG A 32 3.97 -2.30 2.69
C ARG A 32 2.97 -3.17 1.95
N ILE A 33 1.73 -3.29 2.44
CA ILE A 33 0.65 -4.03 1.75
C ILE A 33 0.47 -3.49 0.33
N ALA A 34 0.41 -2.16 0.17
CA ALA A 34 0.32 -1.55 -1.15
C ALA A 34 1.52 -1.90 -2.04
N ALA A 35 2.74 -1.98 -1.49
CA ALA A 35 3.93 -2.38 -2.24
C ALA A 35 3.87 -3.85 -2.70
N GLU A 36 3.43 -4.77 -1.85
CA GLU A 36 3.27 -6.18 -2.21
C GLU A 36 2.22 -6.36 -3.31
N ILE A 37 1.05 -5.71 -3.17
CA ILE A 37 -0.01 -5.73 -4.18
C ILE A 37 0.51 -5.18 -5.52
N ARG A 38 1.24 -4.06 -5.51
CA ARG A 38 1.85 -3.49 -6.72
C ARG A 38 2.83 -4.46 -7.39
N ALA A 39 3.67 -5.13 -6.60
CA ALA A 39 4.65 -6.07 -7.11
C ALA A 39 3.96 -7.26 -7.81
N GLU A 40 2.94 -7.84 -7.19
CA GLU A 40 2.18 -8.96 -7.75
C GLU A 40 1.37 -8.54 -8.99
N MET A 41 0.72 -7.38 -8.95
CA MET A 41 0.00 -6.85 -10.13
C MET A 41 0.95 -6.59 -11.30
N ALA A 42 2.13 -6.02 -11.05
CA ALA A 42 3.14 -5.80 -12.08
C ALA A 42 3.63 -7.11 -12.69
N TRP A 43 3.84 -8.14 -11.86
CA TRP A 43 4.24 -9.48 -12.33
C TRP A 43 3.18 -10.14 -13.21
N GLN A 44 1.89 -9.95 -12.88
CA GLN A 44 0.76 -10.50 -13.64
C GLN A 44 0.25 -9.57 -14.76
N ALA A 45 0.90 -8.42 -14.98
CA ALA A 45 0.47 -7.37 -15.91
C ALA A 45 -0.99 -6.91 -15.70
N LYS A 46 -1.48 -6.91 -14.46
CA LYS A 46 -2.86 -6.52 -14.10
C LYS A 46 -2.97 -5.01 -13.90
N PRO A 47 -3.90 -4.31 -14.59
CA PRO A 47 -4.07 -2.87 -14.47
C PRO A 47 -4.83 -2.44 -13.20
N VAL A 48 -4.57 -1.22 -12.72
CA VAL A 48 -5.26 -0.63 -11.54
C VAL A 48 -6.78 -0.52 -11.74
N ALA A 49 -7.23 -0.40 -13.00
CA ALA A 49 -8.66 -0.39 -13.32
C ALA A 49 -9.36 -1.72 -12.98
N GLU A 50 -8.66 -2.86 -13.11
CA GLU A 50 -9.19 -4.16 -12.68
C GLU A 50 -9.23 -4.27 -11.17
N LEU A 51 -8.18 -3.81 -10.47
CA LEU A 51 -8.18 -3.75 -9.01
C LEU A 51 -9.40 -3.00 -8.49
N ALA A 52 -9.77 -1.87 -9.11
CA ALA A 52 -10.94 -1.09 -8.70
C ALA A 52 -12.26 -1.87 -8.80
N ARG A 53 -12.40 -2.73 -9.81
CA ARG A 53 -13.55 -3.63 -9.95
C ARG A 53 -13.53 -4.71 -8.88
N VAL A 54 -12.36 -5.29 -8.61
CA VAL A 54 -12.17 -6.38 -7.65
C VAL A 54 -12.53 -5.95 -6.23
N ILE A 55 -12.12 -4.74 -5.80
CA ILE A 55 -12.45 -4.23 -4.46
C ILE A 55 -13.76 -3.43 -4.42
N GLU A 56 -14.50 -3.39 -5.53
CA GLU A 56 -15.78 -2.66 -5.67
C GLU A 56 -15.69 -1.18 -5.25
N ARG A 57 -14.58 -0.51 -5.61
CA ARG A 57 -14.36 0.91 -5.32
C ARG A 57 -14.19 1.74 -6.58
N GLY A 58 -14.47 3.04 -6.46
CA GLY A 58 -14.18 4.00 -7.52
C GLY A 58 -12.66 4.15 -7.75
N VAL A 59 -12.26 4.35 -9.01
CA VAL A 59 -10.85 4.44 -9.45
C VAL A 59 -10.00 5.37 -8.59
N ARG A 60 -10.52 6.55 -8.22
CA ARG A 60 -9.80 7.51 -7.36
C ARG A 60 -9.52 6.95 -5.96
N ALA A 61 -10.46 6.24 -5.37
CA ALA A 61 -10.29 5.61 -4.06
C ALA A 61 -9.28 4.45 -4.14
N THR A 62 -9.37 3.66 -5.21
CA THR A 62 -8.42 2.59 -5.51
C THR A 62 -7.01 3.13 -5.70
N GLN A 63 -6.84 4.23 -6.44
CA GLN A 63 -5.52 4.82 -6.68
C GLN A 63 -4.82 5.25 -5.39
N ARG A 64 -5.57 5.81 -4.42
CA ARG A 64 -5.03 6.21 -3.11
C ARG A 64 -4.63 5.02 -2.25
N ARG A 65 -5.35 3.91 -2.33
CA ARG A 65 -4.95 2.65 -1.68
C ARG A 65 -3.74 2.02 -2.36
N TYR A 66 -3.77 1.98 -3.68
CA TYR A 66 -2.69 1.48 -4.53
C TYR A 66 -1.37 2.23 -4.29
N SER A 67 -1.40 3.53 -3.97
CA SER A 67 -0.21 4.30 -3.58
C SER A 67 0.16 4.17 -2.09
N GLY A 68 -0.66 3.49 -1.29
CA GLY A 68 -0.52 3.38 0.17
C GLY A 68 -0.88 4.65 0.94
N GLU A 69 -1.52 5.64 0.30
CA GLU A 69 -2.02 6.85 0.97
C GLU A 69 -3.22 6.53 1.87
N VAL A 70 -4.00 5.51 1.50
CA VAL A 70 -5.13 4.99 2.25
C VAL A 70 -4.92 3.49 2.47
N GLU A 71 -5.31 2.99 3.63
CA GLU A 71 -5.23 1.58 3.97
C GLU A 71 -6.22 0.72 3.18
N PHE A 72 -5.84 -0.53 2.92
CA PHE A 72 -6.77 -1.57 2.51
C PHE A 72 -7.46 -2.14 3.75
N GLY A 73 -8.78 -2.32 3.68
CA GLY A 73 -9.51 -3.12 4.66
C GLY A 73 -9.05 -4.58 4.63
N LEU A 74 -9.22 -5.32 5.73
CA LEU A 74 -8.84 -6.74 5.77
C LEU A 74 -9.66 -7.59 4.80
N ASP A 75 -10.93 -7.26 4.61
CA ASP A 75 -11.82 -7.80 3.59
C ASP A 75 -11.29 -7.49 2.17
N GLU A 76 -10.88 -6.25 1.92
CA GLU A 76 -10.28 -5.86 0.65
C GLU A 76 -8.97 -6.62 0.38
N VAL A 77 -8.13 -6.83 1.41
CA VAL A 77 -6.89 -7.62 1.29
C VAL A 77 -7.18 -9.08 0.97
N GLU A 78 -8.18 -9.68 1.59
CA GLU A 78 -8.56 -11.08 1.33
C GLU A 78 -9.04 -11.28 -0.11
N VAL A 79 -9.92 -10.40 -0.59
CA VAL A 79 -10.41 -10.41 -1.97
C VAL A 79 -9.26 -10.20 -2.98
N VAL A 80 -8.35 -9.26 -2.69
CA VAL A 80 -7.19 -9.01 -3.56
C VAL A 80 -6.22 -10.18 -3.56
N ALA A 81 -5.99 -10.83 -2.41
CA ALA A 81 -5.14 -12.01 -2.31
C ALA A 81 -5.67 -13.16 -3.16
N GLU A 82 -6.97 -13.44 -3.06
CA GLU A 82 -7.65 -14.45 -3.87
C GLU A 82 -7.54 -14.14 -5.37
N TRP A 83 -7.85 -12.90 -5.76
CA TRP A 83 -7.76 -12.46 -7.16
C TRP A 83 -6.34 -12.53 -7.74
N LEU A 84 -5.32 -12.24 -6.92
CA LEU A 84 -3.91 -12.36 -7.31
C LEU A 84 -3.39 -13.80 -7.18
N GLY A 85 -4.16 -14.72 -6.61
CA GLY A 85 -3.74 -16.09 -6.39
C GLY A 85 -2.55 -16.20 -5.43
N VAL A 86 -2.45 -15.31 -4.43
CA VAL A 86 -1.41 -15.33 -3.37
C VAL A 86 -2.08 -15.45 -2.00
N SER A 87 -1.31 -15.75 -0.95
CA SER A 87 -1.88 -15.77 0.40
C SER A 87 -2.01 -14.36 0.97
N LYS A 88 -3.00 -14.15 1.84
CA LYS A 88 -3.10 -12.90 2.60
C LYS A 88 -1.90 -12.69 3.54
N VAL A 89 -1.30 -13.77 4.04
CA VAL A 89 -0.08 -13.70 4.86
C VAL A 89 1.05 -13.09 4.05
N GLN A 90 1.25 -13.51 2.80
CA GLN A 90 2.23 -12.92 1.91
C GLN A 90 1.98 -11.42 1.71
N LEU A 91 0.74 -10.96 1.51
CA LEU A 91 0.49 -9.52 1.36
C LEU A 91 0.74 -8.74 2.67
N LEU A 92 0.42 -9.33 3.82
CA LEU A 92 0.57 -8.69 5.13
C LEU A 92 2.02 -8.68 5.63
N THR A 93 2.80 -9.73 5.38
CA THR A 93 4.17 -9.92 5.92
C THR A 93 5.27 -9.91 4.85
N GLY A 94 4.93 -10.02 3.56
CA GLY A 94 5.84 -10.09 2.40
C GLY A 94 6.78 -11.28 2.43
N GLN A 95 6.52 -12.19 3.36
CA GLN A 95 7.13 -13.51 3.33
C GLN A 95 6.41 -14.25 2.21
N ARG A 96 7.14 -14.57 1.14
CA ARG A 96 6.61 -15.46 0.10
C ARG A 96 6.44 -16.82 0.73
N ASP A 97 5.21 -17.32 0.79
CA ASP A 97 4.95 -18.67 1.28
C ASP A 97 5.70 -19.66 0.38
N ARG A 98 6.79 -20.23 0.90
CA ARG A 98 7.53 -21.32 0.24
C ARG A 98 6.67 -22.59 0.14
N GLU A 99 5.50 -22.64 0.76
CA GLU A 99 4.66 -23.83 0.89
C GLU A 99 4.00 -24.30 -0.41
N ARG A 100 3.92 -23.48 -1.47
CA ARG A 100 3.50 -23.99 -2.80
C ARG A 100 4.52 -24.91 -3.46
N ALA A 101 5.75 -25.02 -2.95
CA ALA A 101 6.76 -25.92 -3.49
C ALA A 101 6.62 -27.40 -3.05
N VAL A 102 5.63 -27.75 -2.21
CA VAL A 102 5.50 -29.11 -1.64
C VAL A 102 4.19 -29.82 -2.04
N SER A 103 3.42 -29.29 -3.00
CA SER A 103 2.16 -29.97 -3.42
C SER A 103 1.83 -29.85 -4.91
N ALA A 104 2.83 -30.13 -5.76
CA ALA A 104 2.63 -30.55 -7.15
C ALA A 104 3.47 -31.81 -7.39
#